data_AF-A0A947A693-F1
#
_entry.id   AF-A0A947A693-F1
#
_cell.length_a   1.000
_cell.length_b   1.000
_cell.length_c   1.000
_cell.angle_alpha   90.00
_cell.angle_beta   90.00
_cell.angle_gamma   90.00
#
_symmetry.space_group_name_H-M   'P 1'
#
loop_
_entity.id
_entity.type
_entity.pdbx_description
1 polymer ?
#
loop_
_entity_poly.entity_id
_entity_poly.type
_entity_poly.pdbx_seq_one_letter_code
_entity_poly.pdbx_strand_id
1 'polypeptide(L)' 'FNKNDLMKFRNFGKKSLTELEELVINKGLNFGMDLSKYKLDKD' A
#
# COMPACT_ATOMS: atom_id res chain seq x y z
N PHE A 1 8.23 -3.39 1.60
CA PHE A 1 7.84 -2.76 0.32
C PHE A 1 7.80 -1.25 0.50
N ASN A 2 8.68 -0.50 -0.16
CA ASN A 2 8.73 0.96 -0.07
C ASN A 2 7.89 1.57 -1.21
N LYS A 3 7.26 2.74 -1.02
CA LYS A 3 6.51 3.45 -2.09
C LYS A 3 7.35 3.60 -3.37
N ASN A 4 8.66 3.74 -3.23
CA ASN A 4 9.60 3.85 -4.34
C ASN A 4 9.66 2.60 -5.23
N ASP A 5 9.30 1.42 -4.70
CA ASP A 5 9.26 0.18 -5.49
C ASP A 5 8.02 0.13 -6.38
N LEU A 6 6.91 0.73 -5.96
CA LEU A 6 5.68 0.82 -6.75
C LEU A 6 5.89 1.65 -8.02
N MET A 7 6.70 2.70 -7.95
CA MET A 7 7.02 3.57 -9.08
C MET A 7 7.90 2.90 -10.16
N LYS A 8 8.45 1.70 -9.90
CA LYS A 8 9.25 0.95 -10.88
C LYS A 8 8.39 0.11 -11.82
N PHE A 9 7.10 -0.09 -11.53
CA PHE A 9 6.20 -0.84 -12.40
C PHE A 9 5.85 -0.03 -13.66
N ARG A 10 5.94 -0.67 -14.82
CA ARG A 10 5.53 -0.05 -16.09
C ARG A 10 4.05 0.31 -16.03
N ASN A 11 3.70 1.53 -16.47
CA ASN A 11 2.36 2.14 -16.39
C ASN A 11 1.87 2.46 -14.97
N PHE A 12 2.73 2.33 -13.94
CA PHE A 12 2.41 2.79 -12.61
C PHE A 12 2.99 4.17 -12.37
N GLY A 13 2.12 5.16 -12.14
CA GLY A 13 2.52 6.56 -11.99
C GLY A 13 1.79 7.25 -10.85
N LYS A 14 1.93 8.57 -10.79
CA LYS A 14 1.32 9.41 -9.74
C LYS A 14 -0.18 9.15 -9.56
N LYS A 15 -0.95 9.03 -10.66
CA LYS A 15 -2.39 8.76 -10.60
C LYS A 15 -2.69 7.42 -9.93
N SER A 16 -2.02 6.34 -10.37
CA SER A 16 -2.17 5.01 -9.77
C SER A 16 -1.78 5.00 -8.29
N LEU A 17 -0.75 5.78 -7.91
CA LEU A 17 -0.34 5.90 -6.51
C LEU A 17 -1.39 6.62 -5.66
N THR A 18 -1.94 7.74 -6.16
CA THR A 18 -2.98 8.50 -5.46
C THR A 18 -4.26 7.69 -5.31
N GLU A 19 -4.73 7.04 -6.38
CA GLU A 19 -5.93 6.18 -6.32
C GLU A 19 -5.76 5.04 -5.30
N LEU A 20 -4.56 4.46 -5.21
CA LEU A 20 -4.26 3.41 -4.24
C LEU A 20 -4.18 3.95 -2.79
N GLU A 21 -3.61 5.14 -2.59
CA GLU A 21 -3.61 5.81 -1.28
C GLU A 21 -5.02 6.12 -0.79
N GLU A 22 -5.87 6.68 -1.65
CA GLU A 22 -7.27 6.94 -1.35
C GLU A 22 -8.02 5.65 -0.98
N LEU A 23 -7.82 4.58 -1.76
CA LEU A 23 -8.45 3.28 -1.49
C LEU A 23 -8.03 2.69 -0.14
N VAL A 24 -6.74 2.78 0.19
CA VAL A 24 -6.18 2.28 1.45
C VAL A 24 -6.73 3.07 2.64
N ILE A 25 -6.78 4.41 2.53
CA ILE A 25 -7.37 5.29 3.54
C ILE A 25 -8.85 4.99 3.74
N ASN A 26 -9.61 4.79 2.65
CA ASN A 26 -11.03 4.45 2.70
C ASN A 26 -11.30 3.11 3.42
N LYS A 27 -10.32 2.20 3.46
CA LYS A 27 -10.39 0.94 4.22
C LYS A 27 -9.90 1.07 5.66
N GLY A 28 -9.54 2.27 6.10
CA GLY A 28 -8.98 2.53 7.43
C GLY A 28 -7.55 1.99 7.60
N LEU A 29 -6.85 1.77 6.50
CA LEU A 29 -5.49 1.24 6.46
C LEU A 29 -4.51 2.33 6.04
N ASN A 30 -3.21 2.10 6.26
CA ASN A 30 -2.15 3.02 5.85
C ASN A 30 -0.93 2.26 5.34
N PHE A 31 -0.24 2.82 4.34
CA PHE A 31 1.05 2.28 3.90
C PHE A 31 2.09 2.36 5.01
N GLY A 32 2.87 1.28 5.18
CA GLY A 32 3.87 1.19 6.24
C GLY A 32 3.28 0.90 7.63
N MET A 33 1.99 0.53 7.72
CA MET A 33 1.42 0.06 8.99
C MET A 33 2.10 -1.22 9.46
N ASP A 34 2.23 -1.34 10.78
CA ASP A 34 2.75 -2.54 11.42
C ASP A 34 1.69 -3.66 11.41
N LEU A 35 1.95 -4.68 10.59
CA LEU A 35 1.08 -5.85 10.43
C LEU A 35 1.26 -6.89 11.54
N SER A 36 2.36 -6.85 12.29
CA SER A 36 2.65 -7.85 13.34
C SER A 36 1.58 -7.85 14.44
N LYS A 37 0.96 -6.69 14.69
CA LYS A 37 -0.16 -6.51 15.64
C LYS A 37 -1.40 -7.33 15.27
N TYR A 38 -1.57 -7.66 14.00
CA TYR A 38 -2.75 -8.36 13.50
C TYR A 38 -2.55 -9.88 13.43
N LYS A 39 -1.35 -10.40 13.78
CA LYS A 39 -1.01 -11.84 13.75
C LYS A 39 -1.50 -12.53 12.46
N LEU A 40 -1.22 -11.89 11.32
CA LEU A 40 -1.69 -12.33 10.00
C LEU A 40 -0.90 -13.53 9.46
N ASP A 41 0.09 -14.04 10.20
CA ASP A 41 0.84 -15.27 9.90
C ASP A 41 0.00 -16.54 10.15
N LYS A 42 -1.25 -16.54 9.67
CA LYS A 42 -2.05 -17.75 9.50
C LYS A 42 -2.11 -18.05 8.01
N ASP A 43 -1.38 -19.11 7.64
CA ASP A 43 -1.24 -19.78 6.34
C ASP A 43 -0.15 -19.25 5.39
#